data_AF-A0A9E5ZJR9-F1
#
_entry.id   AF-A0A9E5ZJR9-F1
#
_cell.length_a   1.000
_cell.length_b   1.000
_cell.length_c   1.000
_cell.angle_alpha   90.00
_cell.angle_beta   90.00
_cell.angle_gamma   90.00
#
_symmetry.space_group_name_H-M   'P 1'
#
loop_
_entity.id
_entity.type
_entity.pdbx_description
1 polymer ?
#
loop_
_entity_poly.entity_id
_entity_poly.type
_entity_poly.pdbx_seq_one_letter_code
_entity_poly.pdbx_strand_id
1 'polypeptide(L)'
;MANNGTSGANNTAVGTNALRNAGTTSNSVAIGEAAGSGSGSTVASGNTFIGHSANGPSNLSNATALGANATVTASNTIQLGNTAITEVNTSGGITMGGSLIGTNATAGATAATSTISGFAANINAQSADYTLTADDNSKIITFNSPTAIVLEVPTLFPGFNCLVIQLGAGQVTLTSADPVTISISNRNSYIRTAGQHAILTLVAITNNQFISSGDMTN
;
A
#
# COMPACT_ATOMS: atom_id res chain seq x y z
N MET A 1 13.42 29.61 29.73
CA MET A 1 14.20 28.36 29.61
C MET A 1 13.59 27.36 30.57
N ALA A 2 13.14 26.19 30.12
CA ALA A 2 12.75 25.13 31.05
C ALA A 2 13.37 23.81 30.58
N ASN A 3 14.56 23.54 31.13
CA ASN A 3 15.11 22.20 31.25
C ASN A 3 15.25 21.97 32.76
N ASN A 4 14.36 21.20 33.37
CA ASN A 4 14.58 20.77 34.75
C ASN A 4 14.04 19.35 34.92
N GLY A 5 14.93 18.38 34.66
CA GLY A 5 14.64 16.96 34.73
C GLY A 5 15.54 16.08 33.85
N THR A 6 16.20 16.65 32.83
CA THR A 6 17.04 15.88 31.89
C THR A 6 18.53 16.04 32.18
N SER A 7 19.26 14.93 32.25
CA SER A 7 20.73 14.88 32.44
C SER A 7 21.52 14.90 31.13
N GLY A 8 20.84 14.94 29.98
CA GLY A 8 21.49 14.96 28.67
C GLY A 8 21.74 16.38 28.13
N ALA A 9 22.48 16.46 27.03
CA ALA A 9 23.06 17.69 26.50
C ALA A 9 22.50 18.06 25.12
N ASN A 10 22.68 19.32 24.72
CA ASN A 10 22.34 19.83 23.37
C ASN A 10 20.85 19.78 23.04
N ASN A 11 19.99 20.00 24.03
CA ASN A 11 18.55 20.10 23.82
C ASN A 11 18.09 21.54 23.61
N THR A 12 17.05 21.72 22.80
CA THR A 12 16.30 22.98 22.69
C THR A 12 14.93 22.77 23.32
N ALA A 13 14.60 23.54 24.37
CA ALA A 13 13.30 23.46 25.05
C ALA A 13 12.68 24.86 25.20
N VAL A 14 11.57 25.09 24.50
CA VAL A 14 10.86 26.37 24.46
C VAL A 14 9.37 26.14 24.73
N GLY A 15 8.89 26.62 25.88
CA GLY A 15 7.50 26.48 26.30
C GLY A 15 7.38 26.01 27.74
N THR A 16 6.21 26.21 28.34
CA THR A 16 5.91 25.68 29.68
C THR A 16 5.91 24.17 29.62
N ASN A 17 6.63 23.52 30.53
CA ASN A 17 6.76 22.05 30.59
C ASN A 17 7.36 21.38 29.34
N ALA A 18 7.97 22.14 28.40
CA ALA A 18 8.67 21.55 27.26
C ALA A 18 9.84 20.69 27.76
N LEU A 19 9.99 19.47 27.24
CA LEU A 19 11.01 18.48 27.65
C LEU A 19 11.09 18.25 29.18
N ARG A 20 9.99 18.44 29.91
CA ARG A 20 9.91 18.15 31.34
C ARG A 20 9.76 16.65 31.59
N ASN A 21 10.79 15.90 31.21
CA ASN A 21 10.91 14.45 31.44
C ASN A 21 11.99 14.18 32.50
N ALA A 22 12.01 12.98 33.07
CA ALA A 22 12.92 12.59 34.15
C ALA A 22 14.15 11.78 33.68
N GLY A 23 14.49 11.84 32.38
CA GLY A 23 15.47 10.96 31.74
C GLY A 23 16.65 11.65 31.08
N THR A 24 17.66 10.87 30.69
CA THR A 24 18.77 11.35 29.86
C THR A 24 18.31 11.54 28.42
N THR A 25 18.00 12.78 28.05
CA THR A 25 17.65 13.16 26.68
C THR A 25 18.77 14.02 26.11
N SER A 26 19.32 13.68 24.96
CA SER A 26 20.27 14.57 24.25
C SER A 26 19.78 14.87 22.84
N ASN A 27 20.31 15.95 22.25
CA ASN A 27 20.10 16.32 20.84
C ASN A 27 18.63 16.43 20.42
N SER A 28 17.74 16.80 21.34
CA SER A 28 16.29 16.85 21.07
C SER A 28 15.75 18.28 21.05
N VAL A 29 14.71 18.50 20.26
CA VAL A 29 14.01 19.78 20.15
C VAL A 29 12.59 19.61 20.69
N ALA A 30 12.17 20.49 21.60
CA ALA A 30 10.80 20.63 22.04
C ALA A 30 10.38 22.11 22.03
N ILE A 31 9.38 22.43 21.22
CA ILE A 31 8.85 23.79 21.08
C ILE A 31 7.33 23.73 21.21
N GLY A 32 6.80 24.27 22.29
CA GLY A 32 5.38 24.24 22.62
C GLY A 32 5.14 23.95 24.10
N GLU A 33 3.96 24.33 24.60
CA GLU A 33 3.53 23.91 25.93
C GLU A 33 3.38 22.38 25.97
N ALA A 34 3.95 21.75 27.00
CA ALA A 34 3.98 20.30 27.20
C ALA A 34 4.60 19.47 26.05
N ALA A 35 5.31 20.08 25.11
CA ALA A 35 5.99 19.37 24.02
C ALA A 35 7.10 18.45 24.57
N GLY A 36 7.10 17.17 24.18
CA GLY A 36 8.05 16.16 24.66
C GLY A 36 7.97 15.84 26.16
N SER A 37 6.89 16.25 26.83
CA SER A 37 6.68 16.03 28.27
C SER A 37 5.93 14.73 28.59
N GLY A 38 5.15 14.21 27.63
CA GLY A 38 4.36 12.98 27.77
C GLY A 38 5.16 11.69 27.55
N SER A 39 6.45 11.80 27.21
CA SER A 39 7.30 10.67 26.82
C SER A 39 7.87 9.86 28.00
N GLY A 40 7.32 10.00 29.20
CA GLY A 40 7.73 9.24 30.38
C GLY A 40 9.15 9.55 30.88
N SER A 41 9.74 8.62 31.63
CA SER A 41 11.05 8.79 32.30
C SER A 41 12.27 8.70 31.36
N THR A 42 12.11 8.33 30.08
CA THR A 42 13.23 8.23 29.14
C THR A 42 12.80 8.66 27.74
N VAL A 43 13.30 9.79 27.28
CA VAL A 43 13.29 10.14 25.86
C VAL A 43 14.66 9.75 25.35
N ALA A 44 14.76 8.70 24.51
CA ALA A 44 16.02 8.44 23.84
C ALA A 44 16.37 9.64 22.93
N SER A 45 17.64 9.79 22.54
CA SER A 45 18.15 11.03 21.93
C SER A 45 17.68 11.25 20.49
N GLY A 46 17.70 12.50 20.05
CA GLY A 46 17.49 12.87 18.65
C GLY A 46 16.03 13.03 18.22
N ASN A 47 15.12 13.43 19.12
CA ASN A 47 13.71 13.61 18.77
C ASN A 47 13.34 15.08 18.53
N THR A 48 12.32 15.32 17.70
CA THR A 48 11.78 16.65 17.41
C THR A 48 10.30 16.70 17.75
N PHE A 49 9.92 17.52 18.73
CA PHE A 49 8.54 17.75 19.16
C PHE A 49 8.19 19.23 18.98
N ILE A 50 7.34 19.57 18.02
CA ILE A 50 6.99 20.97 17.75
C ILE A 50 5.47 21.11 17.71
N GLY A 51 4.90 21.84 18.67
CA GLY A 51 3.47 22.06 18.85
C GLY A 51 3.02 21.89 20.31
N HIS A 52 1.90 22.52 20.69
CA HIS A 52 1.24 22.25 21.98
C HIS A 52 0.97 20.75 22.11
N SER A 53 1.44 20.12 23.19
CA SER A 53 1.27 18.69 23.46
C SER A 53 1.78 17.77 22.34
N ALA A 54 2.75 18.20 21.52
CA ALA A 54 3.44 17.32 20.57
C ALA A 54 4.34 16.34 21.35
N ASN A 55 4.13 15.03 21.19
CA ASN A 55 4.71 14.01 22.08
C ASN A 55 5.00 12.69 21.35
N GLY A 56 5.46 11.70 22.12
CA GLY A 56 5.58 10.30 21.74
C GLY A 56 5.79 9.43 22.99
N PRO A 57 5.71 8.09 22.91
CA PRO A 57 6.03 7.20 24.03
C PRO A 57 7.51 7.30 24.46
N SER A 58 7.86 6.66 25.58
CA SER A 58 9.24 6.55 26.05
C SER A 58 10.13 5.75 25.09
N ASN A 59 11.43 6.02 25.12
CA ASN A 59 12.48 5.32 24.37
C ASN A 59 12.42 5.47 22.83
N LEU A 60 11.75 6.49 22.31
CA LEU A 60 11.88 6.84 20.89
C LEU A 60 13.19 7.55 20.59
N SER A 61 13.78 7.26 19.43
CA SER A 61 14.95 7.93 18.88
C SER A 61 14.72 8.29 17.42
N ASN A 62 15.29 9.40 16.95
CA ASN A 62 15.09 9.89 15.59
C ASN A 62 13.59 9.98 15.20
N ALA A 63 12.75 10.37 16.15
CA ALA A 63 11.30 10.51 15.97
C ALA A 63 10.91 11.98 15.90
N THR A 64 9.97 12.32 15.02
CA THR A 64 9.45 13.69 14.87
C THR A 64 7.95 13.73 15.03
N ALA A 65 7.43 14.55 15.94
CA ALA A 65 6.03 14.94 15.98
C ALA A 65 5.90 16.44 15.70
N LEU A 66 5.19 16.80 14.62
CA LEU A 66 5.05 18.17 14.16
C LEU A 66 3.56 18.55 14.11
N GLY A 67 3.12 19.47 14.96
CA GLY A 67 1.75 19.97 15.06
C GLY A 67 1.17 19.85 16.47
N ALA A 68 0.11 20.61 16.75
CA ALA A 68 -0.59 20.53 18.03
C ALA A 68 -1.21 19.14 18.23
N ASN A 69 -0.97 18.52 19.39
CA ASN A 69 -1.39 17.17 19.75
C ASN A 69 -0.84 16.06 18.83
N ALA A 70 0.18 16.34 18.01
CA ALA A 70 0.83 15.32 17.20
C ALA A 70 1.54 14.31 18.11
N THR A 71 1.29 13.02 17.93
CA THR A 71 1.94 11.95 18.71
C THR A 71 2.64 10.98 17.79
N VAL A 72 3.98 11.03 17.74
CA VAL A 72 4.79 10.04 17.02
C VAL A 72 4.86 8.75 17.83
N THR A 73 4.75 7.59 17.18
CA THR A 73 4.58 6.30 17.88
C THR A 73 5.77 5.36 17.76
N ALA A 74 6.74 5.64 16.88
CA ALA A 74 7.90 4.79 16.63
C ALA A 74 9.18 5.60 16.31
N SER A 75 10.33 5.00 16.56
CA SER A 75 11.64 5.57 16.18
C SER A 75 11.78 5.64 14.66
N ASN A 76 12.58 6.58 14.17
CA ASN A 76 12.79 6.80 12.72
C ASN A 76 11.51 7.11 11.93
N THR A 77 10.49 7.69 12.58
CA THR A 77 9.24 8.07 11.92
C THR A 77 8.91 9.54 12.15
N ILE A 78 8.05 10.07 11.28
CA ILE A 78 7.51 11.42 11.38
C ILE A 78 5.99 11.31 11.49
N GLN A 79 5.42 11.87 12.55
CA GLN A 79 4.00 12.16 12.65
C GLN A 79 3.79 13.64 12.29
N LEU A 80 3.17 13.89 11.14
CA LEU A 80 2.84 15.22 10.63
C LEU A 80 1.38 15.56 10.98
N GLY A 81 1.21 16.21 12.12
CA GLY A 81 -0.07 16.59 12.72
C GLY A 81 -0.72 15.47 13.53
N ASN A 82 -2.00 15.62 13.86
CA ASN A 82 -2.77 14.63 14.63
C ASN A 82 -3.83 13.94 13.74
N THR A 83 -4.67 13.07 14.31
CA THR A 83 -5.70 12.31 13.57
C THR A 83 -6.82 13.17 12.97
N ALA A 84 -6.91 14.45 13.34
CA ALA A 84 -7.88 15.38 12.79
C ALA A 84 -7.37 16.13 11.54
N ILE A 85 -6.12 15.92 11.12
CA ILE A 85 -5.61 16.50 9.87
C ILE A 85 -6.37 15.90 8.69
N THR A 86 -6.99 16.76 7.88
CA THR A 86 -7.73 16.37 6.68
C THR A 86 -6.87 16.39 5.42
N GLU A 87 -5.84 17.23 5.38
CA GLU A 87 -4.97 17.39 4.22
C GLU A 87 -3.57 17.86 4.63
N VAL A 88 -2.54 17.30 3.97
CA VAL A 88 -1.17 17.85 3.96
C VAL A 88 -0.97 18.50 2.60
N ASN A 89 -1.08 19.83 2.53
CA ASN A 89 -0.98 20.56 1.27
C ASN A 89 0.49 20.90 0.94
N THR A 90 0.99 20.40 -0.19
CA THR A 90 2.35 20.65 -0.68
C THR A 90 2.31 21.22 -2.10
N SER A 91 3.03 22.32 -2.35
CA SER A 91 3.11 22.93 -3.68
C SER A 91 4.11 22.25 -4.63
N GLY A 92 5.06 21.49 -4.08
CA GLY A 92 6.08 20.75 -4.82
C GLY A 92 5.79 19.25 -4.88
N GLY A 93 6.52 18.54 -5.73
CA GLY A 93 6.47 17.08 -5.77
C GLY A 93 7.07 16.44 -4.50
N ILE A 94 6.55 15.26 -4.15
CA ILE A 94 7.08 14.43 -3.06
C ILE A 94 7.88 13.29 -3.70
N THR A 95 9.18 13.20 -3.40
CA THR A 95 10.03 12.05 -3.79
C THR A 95 10.14 11.09 -2.61
N MET A 96 9.85 9.80 -2.83
CA MET A 96 9.97 8.76 -1.82
C MET A 96 10.76 7.57 -2.35
N GLY A 97 11.57 6.94 -1.49
CA GLY A 97 12.32 5.72 -1.81
C GLY A 97 11.54 4.41 -1.56
N GLY A 98 10.31 4.51 -1.02
CA GLY A 98 9.43 3.38 -0.70
C GLY A 98 8.03 3.55 -1.30
N SER A 99 7.09 2.70 -0.90
CA SER A 99 5.69 2.76 -1.36
C SER A 99 4.88 3.82 -0.60
N LEU A 100 3.97 4.51 -1.30
CA LEU A 100 2.95 5.34 -0.67
C LEU A 100 1.82 4.45 -0.15
N ILE A 101 1.77 4.26 1.17
CA ILE A 101 0.67 3.53 1.83
C ILE A 101 -0.34 4.57 2.35
N GLY A 102 -1.19 5.09 1.46
CA GLY A 102 -2.36 5.86 1.87
C GLY A 102 -3.54 4.92 2.13
N THR A 103 -4.19 4.99 3.31
CA THR A 103 -5.40 4.21 3.61
C THR A 103 -6.61 4.60 2.76
N ASN A 104 -6.50 5.69 1.99
CA ASN A 104 -7.45 6.05 0.95
C ASN A 104 -6.78 6.06 -0.42
N ALA A 105 -6.55 4.88 -1.00
CA ALA A 105 -6.57 4.71 -2.45
C ALA A 105 -8.01 4.81 -3.02
N THR A 106 -8.91 5.51 -2.33
CA THR A 106 -10.37 5.53 -2.53
C THR A 106 -10.88 6.89 -3.02
N ALA A 107 -10.00 7.73 -3.53
CA ALA A 107 -10.34 8.70 -4.56
C ALA A 107 -9.41 8.42 -5.74
N GLY A 108 -9.98 8.13 -6.91
CA GLY A 108 -9.23 7.75 -8.11
C GLY A 108 -8.08 8.74 -8.44
N ALA A 109 -7.19 8.43 -9.36
CA ALA A 109 -7.57 8.19 -10.75
C ALA A 109 -8.68 9.13 -11.31
N THR A 110 -9.03 10.24 -10.63
CA THR A 110 -10.14 11.14 -10.97
C THR A 110 -9.68 12.53 -11.38
N ALA A 111 -8.47 12.65 -11.90
CA ALA A 111 -8.19 13.65 -12.91
C ALA A 111 -8.05 12.89 -14.24
N ALA A 112 -8.54 13.45 -15.35
CA ALA A 112 -8.35 12.92 -16.71
C ALA A 112 -6.85 12.82 -17.15
N THR A 113 -5.92 12.90 -16.20
CA THR A 113 -4.46 12.86 -16.33
C THR A 113 -3.83 11.75 -15.48
N SER A 114 -4.58 10.94 -14.73
CA SER A 114 -4.05 9.77 -14.04
C SER A 114 -3.68 8.69 -15.08
N THR A 115 -2.39 8.53 -15.32
CA THR A 115 -1.84 7.44 -16.11
C THR A 115 -1.57 6.23 -15.22
N ILE A 116 -1.57 5.01 -15.77
CA ILE A 116 -0.91 3.82 -15.15
C ILE A 116 0.62 4.05 -15.20
N SER A 117 1.08 5.20 -14.71
CA SER A 117 2.48 5.60 -14.64
C SER A 117 2.85 5.64 -13.17
N GLY A 118 3.96 5.00 -12.82
CA GLY A 118 4.37 4.78 -11.43
C GLY A 118 3.84 3.48 -10.80
N PHE A 119 2.87 2.81 -11.43
CA PHE A 119 2.47 1.43 -11.07
C PHE A 119 2.91 0.48 -12.18
N ALA A 120 3.82 -0.45 -11.88
CA ALA A 120 4.16 -1.52 -12.81
C ALA A 120 3.05 -2.57 -12.82
N ALA A 121 2.66 -3.03 -14.02
CA ALA A 121 1.87 -4.26 -14.12
C ALA A 121 2.75 -5.42 -13.65
N ASN A 122 2.34 -6.09 -12.57
CA ASN A 122 3.05 -7.26 -12.09
C ASN A 122 2.75 -8.43 -13.03
N ILE A 123 3.81 -9.04 -13.57
CA ILE A 123 3.71 -10.21 -14.45
C ILE A 123 3.83 -11.47 -13.58
N ASN A 124 2.80 -12.32 -13.61
CA ASN A 124 2.85 -13.69 -13.10
C ASN A 124 3.12 -14.63 -14.28
N ALA A 125 4.38 -15.07 -14.42
CA ALA A 125 4.79 -15.93 -15.53
C ALA A 125 4.56 -17.41 -15.21
N GLN A 126 3.88 -18.09 -16.12
CA GLN A 126 3.49 -19.49 -16.02
C GLN A 126 3.96 -20.26 -17.27
N SER A 127 4.26 -21.54 -17.11
CA SER A 127 4.66 -22.45 -18.20
C SER A 127 3.93 -23.80 -18.15
N ALA A 128 2.93 -23.93 -17.28
CA ALA A 128 2.13 -25.13 -17.06
C ALA A 128 0.71 -24.71 -16.66
N ASP A 129 -0.13 -25.69 -16.35
CA ASP A 129 -1.46 -25.46 -15.78
C ASP A 129 -1.36 -24.60 -14.52
N TYR A 130 -2.34 -23.72 -14.33
CA TYR A 130 -2.34 -22.76 -13.23
C TYR A 130 -3.74 -22.53 -12.69
N THR A 131 -3.89 -22.56 -11.37
CA THR A 131 -5.12 -22.15 -10.68
C THR A 131 -4.96 -20.72 -10.19
N LEU A 132 -5.88 -19.85 -10.57
CA LEU A 132 -5.89 -18.45 -10.12
C LEU A 132 -5.97 -18.35 -8.60
N THR A 133 -5.39 -17.30 -8.05
CA THR A 133 -5.46 -16.94 -6.63
C THR A 133 -5.93 -15.50 -6.47
N ALA A 134 -6.31 -15.10 -5.25
CA ALA A 134 -6.66 -13.71 -4.96
C ALA A 134 -5.49 -12.73 -5.25
N ASP A 135 -4.25 -13.21 -5.17
CA ASP A 135 -3.05 -12.43 -5.45
C ASP A 135 -2.88 -12.11 -6.93
N ASP A 136 -3.59 -12.79 -7.84
CA ASP A 136 -3.55 -12.49 -9.28
C ASP A 136 -4.40 -11.28 -9.67
N ASN A 137 -5.12 -10.69 -8.72
CA ASN A 137 -5.92 -9.51 -8.98
C ASN A 137 -5.04 -8.36 -9.48
N SER A 138 -5.47 -7.72 -10.56
CA SER A 138 -4.76 -6.63 -11.24
C SER A 138 -3.38 -7.01 -11.79
N LYS A 139 -3.10 -8.31 -11.99
CA LYS A 139 -1.87 -8.79 -12.64
C LYS A 139 -2.08 -9.13 -14.11
N ILE A 140 -0.96 -9.20 -14.82
CA ILE A 140 -0.85 -9.85 -16.13
C ILE A 140 -0.33 -11.26 -15.89
N ILE A 141 -1.07 -12.27 -16.30
CA ILE A 141 -0.66 -13.67 -16.25
C ILE A 141 -0.19 -14.05 -17.64
N THR A 142 1.08 -14.44 -17.77
CA THR A 142 1.65 -14.85 -19.05
C THR A 142 1.86 -16.35 -19.07
N PHE A 143 1.53 -16.97 -20.19
CA PHE A 143 1.68 -18.41 -20.37
C PHE A 143 2.62 -18.71 -21.52
N ASN A 144 3.81 -19.23 -21.20
CA ASN A 144 4.82 -19.61 -22.18
C ASN A 144 4.99 -21.14 -22.22
N SER A 145 4.01 -21.83 -22.80
CA SER A 145 4.04 -23.28 -23.00
C SER A 145 3.95 -23.64 -24.49
N PRO A 146 4.69 -24.65 -24.99
CA PRO A 146 4.53 -25.15 -26.36
C PRO A 146 3.26 -26.00 -26.53
N THR A 147 2.70 -26.52 -25.44
CA THR A 147 1.48 -27.37 -25.43
C THR A 147 0.33 -26.65 -24.77
N ALA A 148 -0.90 -27.02 -25.14
CA ALA A 148 -2.09 -26.48 -24.48
C ALA A 148 -2.03 -26.69 -22.96
N ILE A 149 -2.57 -25.73 -22.23
CA ILE A 149 -2.59 -25.68 -20.77
C ILE A 149 -3.94 -25.18 -20.28
N VAL A 150 -4.22 -25.44 -19.02
CA VAL A 150 -5.45 -25.06 -18.34
C VAL A 150 -5.17 -23.93 -17.36
N LEU A 151 -5.98 -22.87 -17.47
CA LEU A 151 -6.13 -21.85 -16.45
C LEU A 151 -7.44 -22.12 -15.70
N GLU A 152 -7.31 -22.56 -14.46
CA GLU A 152 -8.43 -22.87 -13.59
C GLU A 152 -8.87 -21.65 -12.78
N VAL A 153 -10.16 -21.38 -12.79
CA VAL A 153 -10.82 -20.27 -12.10
C VAL A 153 -11.56 -20.81 -10.87
N PRO A 154 -11.07 -20.54 -9.65
CA PRO A 154 -11.78 -20.87 -8.41
C PRO A 154 -12.76 -19.76 -8.02
N THR A 155 -13.37 -19.89 -6.84
CA THR A 155 -14.09 -18.78 -6.20
C THR A 155 -13.14 -17.62 -5.91
N LEU A 156 -13.47 -16.44 -6.42
CA LEU A 156 -12.71 -15.20 -6.20
C LEU A 156 -13.66 -14.12 -5.64
N PHE A 157 -13.20 -12.88 -5.45
CA PHE A 157 -14.05 -11.80 -4.92
C PHE A 157 -14.62 -10.93 -6.06
N PRO A 158 -15.80 -10.30 -5.88
CA PRO A 158 -16.35 -9.39 -6.88
C PRO A 158 -15.36 -8.25 -7.20
N GLY A 159 -15.14 -7.98 -8.48
CA GLY A 159 -14.15 -6.99 -8.94
C GLY A 159 -12.73 -7.54 -9.16
N PHE A 160 -12.46 -8.81 -8.84
CA PHE A 160 -11.25 -9.47 -9.30
C PHE A 160 -11.12 -9.32 -10.82
N ASN A 161 -9.95 -8.91 -11.29
CA ASN A 161 -9.64 -8.88 -12.72
C ASN A 161 -8.19 -9.30 -12.98
N CYS A 162 -7.95 -9.93 -14.13
CA CYS A 162 -6.60 -10.17 -14.64
C CYS A 162 -6.58 -10.09 -16.16
N LEU A 163 -5.40 -9.81 -16.71
CA LEU A 163 -5.09 -10.03 -18.12
C LEU A 163 -4.38 -11.38 -18.25
N VAL A 164 -4.68 -12.12 -19.30
CA VAL A 164 -4.03 -13.39 -19.64
C VAL A 164 -3.44 -13.27 -21.04
N ILE A 165 -2.17 -13.58 -21.19
CA ILE A 165 -1.45 -13.53 -22.47
C ILE A 165 -0.85 -14.88 -22.79
N GLN A 166 -1.21 -15.43 -23.94
CA GLN A 166 -0.56 -16.62 -24.50
C GLN A 166 0.77 -16.21 -25.17
N LEU A 167 1.91 -16.49 -24.55
CA LEU A 167 3.22 -16.27 -25.17
C LEU A 167 3.71 -17.48 -25.97
N GLY A 168 3.42 -18.70 -25.50
CA GLY A 168 3.78 -19.94 -26.17
C GLY A 168 2.77 -20.37 -27.24
N ALA A 169 3.09 -21.41 -28.01
CA ALA A 169 2.17 -21.97 -29.02
C ALA A 169 0.95 -22.68 -28.39
N GLY A 170 1.09 -23.12 -27.15
CA GLY A 170 0.03 -23.75 -26.38
C GLY A 170 -1.11 -22.81 -26.02
N GLN A 171 -2.33 -23.16 -26.42
CA GLN A 171 -3.51 -22.38 -26.07
C GLN A 171 -3.83 -22.51 -24.58
N VAL A 172 -4.27 -21.40 -23.99
CA VAL A 172 -4.70 -21.31 -22.59
C VAL A 172 -6.20 -21.53 -22.55
N THR A 173 -6.63 -22.64 -21.95
CA THR A 173 -8.05 -23.00 -21.80
C THR A 173 -8.54 -22.61 -20.42
N LEU A 174 -9.61 -21.83 -20.35
CA LEU A 174 -10.30 -21.50 -19.11
C LEU A 174 -11.15 -22.69 -18.66
N THR A 175 -11.01 -23.08 -17.40
CA THR A 175 -11.92 -24.01 -16.75
C THR A 175 -12.37 -23.46 -15.39
N SER A 176 -13.56 -23.80 -14.96
CA SER A 176 -14.01 -23.60 -13.58
C SER A 176 -13.45 -24.70 -12.68
N ALA A 177 -13.01 -24.35 -11.46
CA ALA A 177 -12.62 -25.33 -10.46
C ALA A 177 -13.81 -26.18 -9.96
N ASP A 178 -15.01 -25.61 -10.02
CA ASP A 178 -16.27 -26.30 -9.77
C ASP A 178 -17.32 -25.86 -10.82
N PRO A 179 -17.55 -26.63 -11.88
CA PRO A 179 -18.48 -26.26 -12.96
C PRO A 179 -19.95 -26.24 -12.52
N VAL A 180 -20.28 -26.75 -11.33
CA VAL A 180 -21.66 -26.70 -10.79
C VAL A 180 -21.95 -25.32 -10.20
N THR A 181 -20.95 -24.72 -9.55
CA THR A 181 -21.14 -23.49 -8.77
C THR A 181 -20.47 -22.27 -9.39
N ILE A 182 -19.45 -22.45 -10.25
CA ILE A 182 -18.67 -21.39 -10.90
C ILE A 182 -18.99 -21.35 -12.39
N SER A 183 -19.34 -20.17 -12.89
CA SER A 183 -19.66 -19.94 -14.31
C SER A 183 -18.72 -18.92 -14.93
N ILE A 184 -18.18 -19.24 -16.11
CA ILE A 184 -17.37 -18.33 -16.93
C ILE A 184 -18.15 -18.07 -18.21
N SER A 185 -18.68 -16.85 -18.35
CA SER A 185 -19.47 -16.45 -19.49
C SER A 185 -18.61 -15.73 -20.52
N ASN A 186 -18.71 -16.14 -21.78
CA ASN A 186 -18.16 -15.44 -22.93
C ASN A 186 -19.28 -15.19 -23.95
N ARG A 187 -19.33 -14.01 -24.56
CA ARG A 187 -20.37 -13.67 -25.55
C ARG A 187 -20.45 -14.68 -26.69
N ASN A 188 -19.30 -15.18 -27.14
CA ASN A 188 -19.17 -16.12 -28.26
C ASN A 188 -19.03 -17.57 -27.76
N SER A 189 -19.22 -17.81 -26.47
CA SER A 189 -19.00 -19.10 -25.80
C SER A 189 -17.58 -19.65 -25.98
N TYR A 190 -16.59 -18.78 -26.22
CA TYR A 190 -15.19 -19.18 -26.32
C TYR A 190 -14.58 -19.50 -24.97
N ILE A 191 -13.78 -20.55 -24.92
CA ILE A 191 -13.17 -21.08 -23.69
C ILE A 191 -11.65 -21.05 -23.70
N ARG A 192 -11.00 -20.69 -24.81
CA ARG A 192 -9.53 -20.66 -24.89
C ARG A 192 -9.01 -19.50 -25.73
N THR A 193 -7.75 -19.13 -25.54
CA THR A 193 -7.06 -18.14 -26.37
C THR A 193 -7.00 -18.56 -27.84
N ALA A 194 -7.09 -17.61 -28.78
CA ALA A 194 -7.18 -17.92 -30.22
C ALA A 194 -5.87 -18.38 -30.86
N GLY A 195 -4.72 -18.12 -30.24
CA GLY A 195 -3.41 -18.46 -30.77
C GLY A 195 -2.28 -17.72 -30.07
N GLN A 196 -1.05 -17.89 -30.57
CA GLN A 196 0.10 -17.22 -29.98
C GLN A 196 -0.09 -15.70 -30.00
N HIS A 197 0.22 -15.05 -28.87
CA HIS A 197 0.02 -13.63 -28.58
C HIS A 197 -1.44 -13.19 -28.40
N ALA A 198 -2.39 -14.12 -28.38
CA ALA A 198 -3.75 -13.81 -27.99
C ALA A 198 -3.82 -13.33 -26.54
N ILE A 199 -4.68 -12.34 -26.33
CA ILE A 199 -4.93 -11.73 -25.04
C ILE A 199 -6.39 -11.96 -24.69
N LEU A 200 -6.63 -12.41 -23.46
CA LEU A 200 -7.96 -12.40 -22.86
C LEU A 200 -7.94 -11.67 -21.53
N THR A 201 -9.09 -11.18 -21.11
CA THR A 201 -9.33 -10.67 -19.77
C THR A 201 -10.39 -11.53 -19.10
N LEU A 202 -10.28 -11.63 -17.78
CA LEU A 202 -11.26 -12.27 -16.93
C LEU A 202 -11.67 -11.29 -15.83
N VAL A 203 -12.98 -11.13 -15.62
CA VAL A 203 -13.54 -10.23 -14.59
C VAL A 203 -14.57 -10.97 -13.76
N ALA A 204 -14.46 -10.92 -12.44
CA ALA A 204 -15.44 -11.45 -11.50
C ALA A 204 -16.57 -10.44 -11.26
N ILE A 205 -17.80 -10.82 -11.61
CA ILE A 205 -19.02 -10.04 -11.36
C ILE A 205 -19.57 -10.32 -9.96
N THR A 206 -19.51 -11.58 -9.56
CA THR A 206 -19.75 -12.05 -8.19
C THR A 206 -18.65 -13.03 -7.81
N ASN A 207 -18.71 -13.63 -6.62
CA ASN A 207 -17.69 -14.58 -6.20
C ASN A 207 -17.51 -15.79 -7.13
N ASN A 208 -18.57 -16.19 -7.83
CA ASN A 208 -18.60 -17.39 -8.68
C ASN A 208 -19.08 -17.12 -10.12
N GLN A 209 -19.27 -15.85 -10.51
CA GLN A 209 -19.69 -15.49 -11.86
C GLN A 209 -18.63 -14.62 -12.50
N PHE A 210 -18.08 -15.11 -13.61
CA PHE A 210 -16.99 -14.48 -14.33
C PHE A 210 -17.42 -14.16 -15.76
N ILE A 211 -16.87 -13.08 -16.30
CA ILE A 211 -16.96 -12.75 -17.72
C ILE A 211 -15.55 -12.83 -18.29
N SER A 212 -15.39 -13.60 -19.38
CA SER A 212 -14.19 -13.59 -20.19
C SER A 212 -14.43 -12.83 -21.50
N SER A 213 -13.38 -12.19 -22.02
CA SER A 213 -13.41 -11.52 -23.32
C SER A 213 -12.00 -11.37 -23.87
N GLY A 214 -11.86 -11.27 -25.18
CA GLY A 214 -10.57 -11.04 -25.84
C GLY A 214 -10.47 -11.79 -27.17
N ASP A 215 -9.24 -12.05 -27.58
CA ASP A 215 -8.93 -12.87 -28.76
C ASP A 215 -9.00 -14.35 -28.36
N MET A 216 -10.19 -14.92 -28.52
CA MET A 216 -10.54 -16.25 -28.01
C MET A 216 -11.17 -17.12 -29.09
N THR A 217 -11.12 -18.44 -28.90
CA THR A 217 -11.74 -19.46 -29.76
C THR A 217 -12.33 -20.60 -28.91
N ASN A 218 -13.07 -21.48 -29.59
CA ASN A 218 -13.44 -22.80 -29.10
C ASN A 218 -12.49 -23.88 -29.52
#